data_AF-A0A2D5YX76-F1
#
_entry.id   AF-A0A2D5YX76-F1
#
_cell.length_a   1.000
_cell.length_b   1.000
_cell.length_c   1.000
_cell.angle_alpha   90.00
_cell.angle_beta   90.00
_cell.angle_gamma   90.00
#
_symmetry.space_group_name_H-M   'P 1'
#
loop_
_entity.id
_entity.type
_entity.pdbx_description
1 polymer ?
#
loop_
_entity_poly.entity_id
_entity_poly.type
_entity_poly.pdbx_seq_one_letter_code
_entity_poly.pdbx_strand_id
1 'polypeptide(L)'
;MGVGRAVELGLSPDHPILTRVRPYLEGILAGRIAFPDRPEKHDNWPTGIAMFTAATLSRFAAHAPALEPTWDFWADVVRRSFAGGAHDLNAELQVHRQRLGRSGAPAWMRLNSMPVLMILGSRPGRLPEDVQRAYVHWLWNHCPAGLIYADVPLNSSPRTLRGHQIDSYLTSLELLAAFPCCANHRPTRRPALARIAQRTRPMGFRHPTLLPTLLGDLPQETLPHP
;
A
#
# COMPACT_ATOMS: atom_id res chain seq x y z
N MET A 1 -6.88 -9.19 9.93
CA MET A 1 -8.14 -8.51 9.51
C MET A 1 -8.45 -7.26 10.34
N GLY A 2 -8.57 -7.33 11.67
CA GLY A 2 -9.02 -6.17 12.48
C GLY A 2 -8.16 -4.90 12.41
N VAL A 3 -6.83 -5.01 12.54
CA VAL A 3 -5.91 -3.86 12.48
C VAL A 3 -5.93 -3.18 11.11
N GLY A 4 -5.92 -3.97 10.04
CA GLY A 4 -5.92 -3.44 8.67
C GLY A 4 -7.13 -2.54 8.42
N ARG A 5 -8.33 -3.03 8.80
CA ARG A 5 -9.56 -2.28 8.68
C ARG A 5 -9.59 -1.02 9.53
N ALA A 6 -9.07 -1.07 10.76
CA ALA A 6 -8.96 0.10 11.63
C ALA A 6 -8.11 1.21 10.97
N VAL A 7 -6.97 0.85 10.39
CA VAL A 7 -6.10 1.81 9.69
C VAL A 7 -6.77 2.36 8.43
N GLU A 8 -7.44 1.52 7.64
CA GLU A 8 -8.18 1.93 6.43
C GLU A 8 -9.33 2.89 6.73
N LEU A 9 -9.96 2.75 7.90
CA LEU A 9 -10.98 3.68 8.38
C LEU A 9 -10.38 5.00 8.91
N GLY A 10 -9.06 5.18 8.87
CA GLY A 10 -8.38 6.40 9.28
C GLY A 10 -8.25 6.57 10.79
N LEU A 11 -8.34 5.49 11.58
CA LEU A 11 -8.14 5.57 13.02
C LEU A 11 -6.71 6.03 13.32
N SER A 12 -6.59 7.05 14.18
CA SER A 12 -5.31 7.54 14.67
C SER A 12 -4.53 6.45 15.43
N PRO A 13 -3.19 6.41 15.37
CA PRO A 13 -2.36 5.52 16.19
C PRO A 13 -2.67 5.52 17.69
N ASP A 14 -3.22 6.62 18.22
CA ASP A 14 -3.60 6.77 19.64
C ASP A 14 -5.00 6.27 19.95
N HIS A 15 -5.76 5.82 18.95
CA HIS A 15 -7.10 5.29 19.12
C HIS A 15 -7.09 4.08 20.07
N PRO A 16 -8.03 3.94 21.02
CA PRO A 16 -7.99 2.91 22.07
C PRO A 16 -7.81 1.48 21.56
N ILE A 17 -8.36 1.15 20.38
CA ILE A 17 -8.19 -0.16 19.74
C ILE A 17 -6.71 -0.40 19.37
N LEU A 18 -6.06 0.56 18.71
CA LEU A 18 -4.67 0.42 18.26
C LEU A 18 -3.70 0.47 19.42
N THR A 19 -3.98 1.31 20.44
CA THR A 19 -3.22 1.36 21.70
C THR A 19 -3.24 0.01 22.43
N ARG A 20 -4.38 -0.70 22.44
CA ARG A 20 -4.48 -2.04 23.04
C ARG A 20 -3.79 -3.13 22.21
N VAL A 21 -3.83 -3.03 20.88
CA VAL A 21 -3.23 -4.04 19.99
C VAL A 21 -1.70 -3.91 19.92
N ARG A 22 -1.15 -2.71 20.06
CA ARG A 22 0.31 -2.48 20.01
C ARG A 22 1.11 -3.43 20.92
N PRO A 23 0.89 -3.48 22.26
CA PRO A 23 1.68 -4.33 23.15
C PRO A 23 1.52 -5.83 22.84
N TYR A 24 0.39 -6.25 22.26
CA TYR A 24 0.18 -7.62 21.82
C TYR A 24 1.11 -7.98 20.65
N LEU A 25 1.14 -7.14 19.60
CA LEU A 25 2.03 -7.36 18.45
C LEU A 25 3.51 -7.26 18.84
N GLU A 26 3.87 -6.29 19.69
CA GLU A 26 5.22 -6.17 20.25
C GLU A 26 5.60 -7.39 21.11
N GLY A 27 4.64 -7.93 21.87
CA GLY A 27 4.82 -9.15 22.65
C GLY A 27 5.10 -10.38 21.78
N ILE A 28 4.43 -10.50 20.63
CA ILE A 28 4.70 -11.55 19.64
C ILE A 28 6.10 -11.39 19.04
N LEU A 29 6.48 -10.18 18.60
CA LEU A 29 7.80 -9.91 18.03
C LEU A 29 8.94 -10.16 19.02
N ALA A 30 8.70 -9.88 20.31
CA ALA A 30 9.64 -10.15 21.39
C ALA A 30 9.64 -11.62 21.87
N GLY A 31 8.81 -12.50 21.29
CA GLY A 31 8.68 -13.90 21.72
C GLY A 31 8.04 -14.09 23.10
N ARG A 32 7.44 -13.04 23.68
CA ARG A 32 6.75 -13.08 24.99
C ARG A 32 5.31 -13.59 24.89
N ILE A 33 4.69 -13.45 23.72
CA ILE A 33 3.34 -13.92 23.43
C ILE A 33 3.44 -14.90 22.27
N ALA A 34 2.86 -16.09 22.44
CA ALA A 34 2.78 -17.07 21.37
C ALA A 34 1.87 -16.56 20.24
N PHE A 35 2.25 -16.82 19.00
CA PHE A 35 1.37 -16.56 17.87
C PHE A 35 0.15 -17.50 17.95
N PRO A 36 -1.08 -17.01 17.74
CA PRO A 36 -2.29 -17.80 18.00
C PRO A 36 -2.51 -18.92 16.98
N ASP A 37 -1.96 -18.78 15.77
CA ASP A 37 -2.13 -19.79 14.73
C ASP A 37 -1.23 -21.00 14.97
N ARG A 38 -1.73 -22.18 14.58
CA ARG A 38 -1.00 -23.44 14.67
C ARG A 38 0.31 -23.33 13.90
N PRO A 39 1.46 -23.77 14.47
CA PRO A 39 2.72 -23.78 13.75
C PRO A 39 2.66 -24.58 12.45
N GLU A 40 3.08 -23.96 11.36
CA GLU A 40 3.30 -24.66 10.09
C GLU A 40 4.53 -25.56 10.19
N LYS A 41 4.53 -26.67 9.44
CA LYS A 41 5.58 -27.71 9.49
C LYS A 41 6.92 -27.25 8.90
N HIS A 42 6.98 -26.08 8.27
CA HIS A 42 8.19 -25.61 7.63
C HIS A 42 9.06 -24.80 8.59
N ASP A 43 10.38 -24.92 8.45
CA ASP A 43 11.33 -24.21 9.32
C ASP A 43 11.15 -22.69 9.26
N ASN A 44 10.65 -22.16 8.14
CA ASN A 44 10.43 -20.73 7.92
C ASN A 44 9.33 -20.09 8.79
N TRP A 45 8.62 -20.88 9.60
CA TRP A 45 7.46 -20.42 10.35
C TRP A 45 7.74 -19.25 11.31
N PRO A 46 8.81 -19.27 12.15
CA PRO A 46 9.11 -18.14 13.03
C PRO A 46 9.40 -16.84 12.27
N THR A 47 10.03 -16.93 11.09
CA THR A 47 10.30 -15.74 10.26
C THR A 47 9.03 -15.23 9.60
N GLY A 48 8.12 -16.13 9.21
CA GLY A 48 6.78 -15.76 8.75
C GLY A 48 5.99 -15.00 9.81
N ILE A 49 5.95 -15.52 11.04
CA ILE A 49 5.34 -14.81 12.18
C ILE A 49 5.93 -13.41 12.33
N ALA A 50 7.25 -13.29 12.39
CA ALA A 50 7.92 -12.01 12.55
C ALA A 50 7.59 -11.03 11.41
N MET A 51 7.60 -11.51 10.16
CA MET A 51 7.28 -10.71 8.98
C MET A 51 5.82 -10.20 9.00
N PHE A 52 4.83 -11.07 9.17
CA PHE A 52 3.42 -10.66 9.17
C PHE A 52 3.06 -9.78 10.37
N THR A 53 3.61 -10.08 11.55
CA THR A 53 3.39 -9.29 12.76
C THR A 53 4.01 -7.90 12.62
N ALA A 54 5.25 -7.81 12.11
CA ALA A 54 5.92 -6.55 11.88
C ALA A 54 5.23 -5.70 10.81
N ALA A 55 4.81 -6.32 9.69
CA ALA A 55 4.04 -5.63 8.66
C ALA A 55 2.71 -5.09 9.21
N THR A 56 2.05 -5.83 10.09
CA THR A 56 0.81 -5.37 10.72
C THR A 56 1.06 -4.18 11.66
N LEU A 57 2.09 -4.27 12.51
CA LEU A 57 2.47 -3.22 13.45
C LEU A 57 2.95 -1.95 12.73
N SER A 58 3.67 -2.09 11.61
CA SER A 58 4.24 -0.97 10.85
C SER A 58 3.18 -0.05 10.26
N ARG A 59 1.94 -0.53 10.05
CA ARG A 59 0.82 0.27 9.54
C ARG A 59 0.40 1.43 10.44
N PHE A 60 0.64 1.35 11.75
CA PHE A 60 0.19 2.36 12.71
C PHE A 60 1.22 2.71 13.79
N ALA A 61 2.32 1.96 13.89
CA ALA A 61 3.38 2.20 14.87
C ALA A 61 4.76 2.03 14.21
N ALA A 62 5.00 2.73 13.10
CA ALA A 62 6.22 2.62 12.29
C ALA A 62 7.53 2.78 13.09
N HIS A 63 7.52 3.54 14.19
CA HIS A 63 8.69 3.78 15.04
C HIS A 63 8.75 2.90 16.30
N ALA A 64 7.90 1.88 16.41
CA ALA A 64 7.96 0.94 17.52
C ALA A 64 9.33 0.22 17.55
N PRO A 65 10.06 0.22 18.68
CA PRO A 65 11.38 -0.44 18.77
C PRO A 65 11.34 -1.94 18.45
N ALA A 66 10.21 -2.60 18.72
CA ALA A 66 10.02 -4.03 18.39
C ALA A 66 10.12 -4.32 16.88
N LEU A 67 9.99 -3.31 16.02
CA LEU A 67 10.17 -3.45 14.57
C LEU A 67 11.63 -3.48 14.13
N GLU A 68 12.58 -2.98 14.93
CA GLU A 68 13.98 -2.82 14.50
C GLU A 68 14.59 -4.13 13.95
N PRO A 69 14.51 -5.28 14.65
CA PRO A 69 15.15 -6.50 14.16
C PRO A 69 14.61 -6.96 12.81
N THR A 70 13.28 -6.90 12.63
CA THR A 70 12.63 -7.31 11.37
C THR A 70 12.90 -6.29 10.27
N TRP A 71 12.89 -5.00 10.57
CA TRP A 71 13.21 -3.95 9.60
C TRP A 71 14.65 -4.06 9.13
N ASP A 72 15.61 -4.21 10.05
CA ASP A 72 17.03 -4.34 9.73
C ASP A 72 17.33 -5.60 8.92
N PHE A 73 16.65 -6.71 9.21
CA PHE A 73 16.73 -7.92 8.40
C PHE A 73 16.34 -7.65 6.94
N TRP A 74 15.15 -7.08 6.69
CA TRP A 74 14.70 -6.81 5.32
C TRP A 74 15.51 -5.72 4.62
N ALA A 75 15.98 -4.71 5.37
CA ALA A 75 16.85 -3.68 4.82
C ALA A 75 18.20 -4.24 4.38
N ASP A 76 18.78 -5.18 5.14
CA ASP A 76 20.00 -5.91 4.78
C ASP A 76 19.80 -6.76 3.52
N VAL A 77 18.67 -7.49 3.44
CA VAL A 77 18.30 -8.28 2.23
C VAL A 77 18.21 -7.35 1.02
N VAL A 78 17.49 -6.23 1.09
CA VAL A 78 17.39 -5.27 -0.04
C VAL A 78 18.75 -4.68 -0.40
N ARG A 79 19.51 -4.16 0.57
CA ARG A 79 20.81 -3.52 0.29
C ARG A 79 21.76 -4.47 -0.45
N ARG A 80 21.83 -5.73 -0.03
CA ARG A 80 22.73 -6.70 -0.65
C ARG A 80 22.21 -7.21 -1.98
N SER A 81 20.90 -7.38 -2.13
CA SER A 81 20.29 -7.81 -3.39
C SER A 81 20.36 -6.75 -4.48
N PHE A 82 20.59 -5.49 -4.12
CA PHE A 82 20.66 -4.35 -5.04
C PHE A 82 22.01 -3.64 -5.04
N ALA A 83 23.06 -4.24 -4.47
CA ALA A 83 24.40 -3.63 -4.38
C ALA A 83 24.99 -3.27 -5.76
N GLY A 84 24.60 -4.00 -6.82
CA GLY A 84 24.98 -3.73 -8.21
C GLY A 84 24.02 -2.84 -8.99
N GLY A 85 23.01 -2.23 -8.34
CA GLY A 85 21.99 -1.39 -8.98
C GLY A 85 20.85 -2.16 -9.68
N ALA A 86 20.90 -3.49 -9.69
CA ALA A 86 19.83 -4.37 -10.17
C ALA A 86 19.61 -5.51 -9.14
N HIS A 87 18.43 -6.14 -9.18
CA HIS A 87 18.11 -7.26 -8.29
C HIS A 87 18.96 -8.48 -8.62
N ASP A 88 19.70 -8.97 -7.64
CA ASP A 88 20.41 -10.25 -7.66
C ASP A 88 19.69 -11.25 -6.72
N LEU A 89 19.00 -12.20 -7.34
CA LEU A 89 18.29 -13.28 -6.62
C LEU A 89 19.24 -14.18 -5.81
N ASN A 90 20.47 -14.39 -6.27
CA ASN A 90 21.45 -15.19 -5.54
C ASN A 90 21.93 -14.46 -4.29
N ALA A 91 22.18 -13.15 -4.41
CA ALA A 91 22.50 -12.31 -3.26
C ALA A 91 21.37 -12.31 -2.22
N GLU A 92 20.11 -12.18 -2.67
CA GLU A 92 18.93 -12.29 -1.80
C GLU A 92 18.91 -13.61 -1.03
N LEU A 93 18.99 -14.73 -1.76
CA LEU A 93 18.99 -16.08 -1.19
C LEU A 93 20.16 -16.33 -0.23
N GLN A 94 21.32 -15.74 -0.52
CA GLN A 94 22.49 -15.82 0.33
C GLN A 94 22.26 -15.10 1.66
N VAL A 95 21.63 -13.92 1.66
CA VAL A 95 21.29 -13.21 2.91
C VAL A 95 20.34 -14.06 3.76
N HIS A 96 19.28 -14.60 3.14
CA HIS A 96 18.35 -15.50 3.85
C HIS A 96 19.09 -16.69 4.48
N ARG A 97 19.98 -17.34 3.73
CA ARG A 97 20.76 -18.48 4.25
C ARG A 97 21.64 -18.09 5.42
N GLN A 98 22.35 -16.96 5.32
CA GLN A 98 23.26 -16.49 6.36
C GLN A 98 22.54 -16.08 7.64
N ARG A 99 21.39 -15.42 7.52
CA ARG A 99 20.62 -14.91 8.66
C ARG A 99 19.74 -15.96 9.32
N LEU A 100 19.22 -16.92 8.56
CA LEU A 100 18.26 -17.91 9.04
C LEU A 100 18.88 -19.30 9.25
N GLY A 101 20.14 -19.51 8.84
CA GLY A 101 20.84 -20.78 8.99
C GLY A 101 20.28 -21.93 8.16
N ARG A 102 19.45 -21.64 7.15
CA ARG A 102 18.73 -22.65 6.35
C ARG A 102 18.68 -22.30 4.87
N SER A 103 18.55 -23.32 4.04
CA SER A 103 18.54 -23.16 2.58
C SER A 103 17.21 -22.65 2.06
N GLY A 104 17.26 -21.55 1.32
CA GLY A 104 16.14 -21.03 0.55
C GLY A 104 15.24 -20.07 1.31
N ALA A 105 14.48 -19.29 0.55
CA ALA A 105 13.38 -18.47 1.03
C ALA A 105 12.13 -18.88 0.23
N PRO A 106 11.02 -19.26 0.88
CA PRO A 106 9.77 -19.53 0.19
C PRO A 106 9.32 -18.27 -0.56
N ALA A 107 8.48 -18.44 -1.58
CA ALA A 107 8.04 -17.32 -2.42
C ALA A 107 7.50 -16.15 -1.57
N TRP A 108 6.68 -16.41 -0.56
CA TRP A 108 6.11 -15.37 0.31
C TRP A 108 7.14 -14.59 1.16
N MET A 109 8.39 -15.06 1.28
CA MET A 109 9.51 -14.35 1.91
C MET A 109 10.40 -13.59 0.93
N ARG A 110 9.98 -13.42 -0.33
CA ARG A 110 10.74 -12.68 -1.33
C ARG A 110 10.56 -11.17 -1.19
N LEU A 111 11.48 -10.42 -1.79
CA LEU A 111 11.43 -8.96 -1.75
C LEU A 111 10.19 -8.37 -2.42
N ASN A 112 9.52 -9.07 -3.34
CA ASN A 112 8.24 -8.60 -3.91
C ASN A 112 7.00 -8.97 -3.06
N SER A 113 7.18 -9.33 -1.79
CA SER A 113 6.07 -9.64 -0.88
C SER A 113 5.48 -8.38 -0.24
N MET A 114 4.15 -8.21 -0.27
CA MET A 114 3.47 -7.05 0.32
C MET A 114 3.90 -6.76 1.78
N PRO A 115 3.97 -7.74 2.71
CA PRO A 115 4.51 -7.54 4.05
C PRO A 115 5.90 -6.88 4.08
N VAL A 116 6.81 -7.27 3.18
CA VAL A 116 8.17 -6.71 3.11
C VAL A 116 8.12 -5.24 2.70
N LEU A 117 7.29 -4.89 1.71
CA LEU A 117 7.07 -3.50 1.32
C LEU A 117 6.45 -2.68 2.45
N MET A 118 5.49 -3.23 3.19
CA MET A 118 4.87 -2.56 4.35
C MET A 118 5.89 -2.27 5.45
N ILE A 119 6.83 -3.20 5.71
CA ILE A 119 7.88 -3.01 6.70
C ILE A 119 8.85 -1.92 6.22
N LEU A 120 9.40 -2.06 5.02
CA LEU A 120 10.42 -1.14 4.50
C LEU A 120 9.86 0.27 4.27
N GLY A 121 8.67 0.37 3.67
CA GLY A 121 7.98 1.62 3.36
C GLY A 121 7.49 2.37 4.60
N SER A 122 7.36 1.72 5.76
CA SER A 122 6.94 2.40 7.00
C SER A 122 7.94 3.45 7.50
N ARG A 123 9.20 3.40 7.04
CA ARG A 123 10.28 4.30 7.48
C ARG A 123 10.98 4.93 6.28
N PRO A 124 10.31 5.87 5.60
CA PRO A 124 10.85 6.51 4.40
C PRO A 124 12.21 7.16 4.70
N GLY A 125 13.17 6.98 3.78
CA GLY A 125 14.52 7.57 3.88
C GLY A 125 15.54 6.77 4.69
N ARG A 126 15.17 5.65 5.33
CA ARG A 126 16.16 4.77 5.99
C ARG A 126 16.92 3.83 5.04
N LEU A 127 16.40 3.61 3.83
CA LEU A 127 17.15 2.95 2.77
C LEU A 127 17.99 4.00 2.01
N PRO A 128 19.23 3.67 1.61
CA PRO A 128 19.99 4.51 0.68
C PRO A 128 19.18 4.81 -0.58
N GLU A 129 19.27 6.04 -1.09
CA GLU A 129 18.41 6.52 -2.17
C GLU A 129 18.57 5.71 -3.46
N ASP A 130 19.80 5.35 -3.80
CA ASP A 130 20.18 4.52 -4.94
C ASP A 130 19.58 3.10 -4.83
N VAL A 131 19.74 2.45 -3.67
CA VAL A 131 19.18 1.13 -3.37
C VAL A 131 17.66 1.17 -3.45
N GLN A 132 17.03 2.19 -2.85
CA GLN A 132 15.58 2.35 -2.86
C GLN A 132 15.04 2.52 -4.28
N ARG A 133 15.71 3.34 -5.10
CA ARG A 133 15.34 3.58 -6.50
C ARG A 133 15.46 2.31 -7.33
N ALA A 134 16.56 1.57 -7.20
CA ALA A 134 16.77 0.30 -7.88
C ALA A 134 15.70 -0.73 -7.49
N TYR A 135 15.37 -0.79 -6.20
CA TYR A 135 14.35 -1.69 -5.66
C TYR A 135 12.95 -1.38 -6.22
N VAL A 136 12.51 -0.13 -6.15
CA VAL A 136 11.21 0.29 -6.71
C VAL A 136 11.16 0.08 -8.22
N HIS A 137 12.24 0.38 -8.94
CA HIS A 137 12.33 0.15 -10.39
C HIS A 137 12.20 -1.34 -10.74
N TRP A 138 12.83 -2.22 -9.95
CA TRP A 138 12.70 -3.66 -10.11
C TRP A 138 11.27 -4.12 -9.86
N LEU A 139 10.65 -3.71 -8.74
CA LEU A 139 9.25 -4.04 -8.45
C LEU A 139 8.32 -3.64 -9.61
N TRP A 140 8.48 -2.42 -10.12
CA TRP A 140 7.63 -1.89 -11.19
C TRP A 140 7.79 -2.64 -12.51
N ASN A 141 9.03 -2.93 -12.92
CA ASN A 141 9.32 -3.40 -14.29
C ASN A 141 9.57 -4.90 -14.40
N HIS A 142 9.98 -5.57 -13.32
CA HIS A 142 10.52 -6.93 -13.36
C HIS A 142 9.74 -7.92 -12.49
N CYS A 143 8.62 -7.50 -11.89
CA CYS A 143 7.67 -8.40 -11.21
C CYS A 143 6.42 -8.58 -12.08
N PRO A 144 6.43 -9.47 -13.11
CA PRO A 144 5.32 -9.61 -14.05
C PRO A 144 4.04 -10.18 -13.42
N ALA A 145 4.18 -10.99 -12.38
CA ALA A 145 3.04 -11.46 -11.57
C ALA A 145 2.58 -10.43 -10.53
N GLY A 146 3.29 -9.29 -10.41
CA GLY A 146 3.05 -8.29 -9.39
C GLY A 146 3.71 -8.60 -8.04
N LEU A 147 3.16 -7.97 -7.01
CA LEU A 147 3.52 -8.26 -5.63
C LEU A 147 2.84 -9.55 -5.17
N ILE A 148 3.54 -10.35 -4.40
CA ILE A 148 2.94 -11.52 -3.76
C ILE A 148 1.87 -11.02 -2.79
N TYR A 149 0.70 -11.68 -2.83
CA TYR A 149 -0.57 -11.32 -2.17
C TYR A 149 -1.40 -10.23 -2.86
N ALA A 150 -0.87 -9.59 -3.92
CA ALA A 150 -1.65 -8.70 -4.78
C ALA A 150 -1.99 -9.37 -6.12
N ASP A 151 -1.05 -10.13 -6.67
CA ASP A 151 -1.14 -10.90 -7.93
C ASP A 151 -1.63 -10.05 -9.13
N VAL A 152 -1.26 -8.77 -9.13
CA VAL A 152 -1.57 -7.81 -10.20
C VAL A 152 -0.29 -7.13 -10.70
N PRO A 153 -0.02 -7.12 -12.01
CA PRO A 153 1.16 -6.45 -12.55
C PRO A 153 1.13 -4.95 -12.26
N LEU A 154 2.26 -4.39 -11.82
CA LEU A 154 2.35 -2.98 -11.42
C LEU A 154 2.41 -2.03 -12.62
N ASN A 155 3.05 -2.46 -13.72
CA ASN A 155 3.23 -1.65 -14.93
C ASN A 155 2.05 -1.73 -15.91
N SER A 156 1.01 -2.49 -15.59
CA SER A 156 -0.13 -2.72 -16.47
C SER A 156 -1.42 -2.38 -15.74
N SER A 157 -2.06 -1.26 -16.09
CA SER A 157 -3.38 -0.93 -15.58
C SER A 157 -4.35 -2.07 -15.89
N PRO A 158 -5.16 -2.53 -14.92
CA PRO A 158 -6.20 -3.52 -15.18
C PRO A 158 -7.09 -3.04 -16.33
N ARG A 159 -7.17 -3.82 -17.41
CA ARG A 159 -8.06 -3.50 -18.55
C ARG A 159 -9.53 -3.56 -18.17
N THR A 160 -9.83 -4.39 -17.17
CA THR A 160 -11.18 -4.56 -16.63
C THR A 160 -11.13 -4.29 -15.14
N LEU A 161 -11.90 -3.30 -14.71
CA LEU A 161 -12.05 -2.93 -13.31
C LEU A 161 -13.02 -3.93 -12.63
N ARG A 162 -12.52 -5.08 -12.18
CA ARG A 162 -13.33 -6.06 -11.42
C ARG A 162 -12.81 -6.20 -9.99
N GLY A 163 -13.61 -5.74 -9.03
CA GLY A 163 -13.49 -5.99 -7.59
C GLY A 163 -12.06 -6.04 -7.07
N HIS A 164 -11.67 -7.21 -6.53
CA HIS A 164 -10.39 -7.44 -5.86
C HIS A 164 -9.16 -7.02 -6.67
N GLN A 165 -9.20 -7.05 -8.00
CA GLN A 165 -8.04 -6.67 -8.82
C GLN A 165 -7.75 -5.17 -8.75
N ILE A 166 -8.79 -4.34 -8.60
CA ILE A 166 -8.64 -2.90 -8.40
C ILE A 166 -8.05 -2.64 -7.02
N ASP A 167 -8.59 -3.28 -5.99
CA ASP A 167 -8.15 -3.12 -4.61
C ASP A 167 -6.68 -3.54 -4.46
N SER A 168 -6.30 -4.70 -5.01
CA SER A 168 -4.91 -5.16 -5.06
C SER A 168 -3.99 -4.19 -5.80
N TYR A 169 -4.46 -3.63 -6.93
CA TYR A 169 -3.68 -2.70 -7.73
C TYR A 169 -3.45 -1.37 -6.98
N LEU A 170 -4.52 -0.78 -6.43
CA LEU A 170 -4.45 0.45 -5.65
C LEU A 170 -3.59 0.25 -4.39
N THR A 171 -3.78 -0.84 -3.67
CA THR A 171 -2.95 -1.18 -2.49
C THR A 171 -1.49 -1.28 -2.88
N SER A 172 -1.17 -1.90 -4.03
CA SER A 172 0.21 -1.99 -4.50
C SER A 172 0.80 -0.62 -4.84
N LEU A 173 0.03 0.27 -5.46
CA LEU A 173 0.45 1.65 -5.72
C LEU A 173 0.69 2.44 -4.42
N GLU A 174 -0.17 2.26 -3.41
CA GLU A 174 0.00 2.88 -2.10
C GLU A 174 1.28 2.41 -1.40
N LEU A 175 1.58 1.11 -1.46
CA LEU A 175 2.82 0.55 -0.92
C LEU A 175 4.06 1.13 -1.60
N LEU A 176 4.03 1.29 -2.93
CA LEU A 176 5.13 1.91 -3.67
C LEU A 176 5.24 3.41 -3.38
N ALA A 177 4.11 4.11 -3.19
CA ALA A 177 4.10 5.54 -2.89
C ALA A 177 4.74 5.89 -1.54
N ALA A 178 4.88 4.91 -0.63
CA ALA A 178 5.60 5.09 0.64
C ALA A 178 7.10 5.35 0.45
N PHE A 179 7.68 5.03 -0.71
CA PHE A 179 9.09 5.26 -1.00
C PHE A 179 9.33 6.66 -1.59
N PRO A 180 10.20 7.50 -0.98
CA PRO A 180 10.47 8.87 -1.45
C PRO A 180 10.86 9.02 -2.93
N CYS A 181 11.53 8.02 -3.52
CA CYS A 181 11.94 8.07 -4.92
C CYS A 181 10.76 8.14 -5.90
N CYS A 182 9.57 7.69 -5.49
CA CYS A 182 8.34 7.79 -6.26
C CYS A 182 7.80 9.24 -6.32
N ALA A 183 8.07 10.06 -5.30
CA ALA A 183 7.60 11.44 -5.24
C ALA A 183 8.33 12.36 -6.24
N ASN A 184 9.61 12.06 -6.51
CA ASN A 184 10.46 12.82 -7.44
C ASN A 184 10.15 12.51 -8.92
N HIS A 185 9.28 11.53 -9.20
CA HIS A 185 8.74 11.26 -10.54
C HIS A 185 7.41 11.94 -10.81
N ARG A 186 6.96 12.90 -9.97
CA ARG A 186 5.86 13.77 -10.36
C ARG A 186 6.33 14.63 -11.55
N PRO A 187 5.83 14.43 -12.79
CA PRO A 187 5.83 15.53 -13.74
C PRO A 187 5.16 16.69 -13.01
N THR A 188 5.84 17.84 -12.97
CA THR A 188 5.36 19.10 -12.39
C THR A 188 3.84 19.16 -12.41
N ARG A 189 3.21 18.97 -11.24
CA ARG A 189 1.75 18.98 -11.09
C ARG A 189 1.24 20.34 -11.57
N ARG A 190 0.71 20.42 -12.78
CA ARG A 190 -0.53 21.18 -12.96
C ARG A 190 -1.64 20.31 -12.37
N PRO A 191 -2.36 20.74 -11.32
CA PRO A 191 -3.42 19.94 -10.74
C PRO A 191 -4.40 19.53 -11.84
N ALA A 192 -4.77 18.25 -11.92
CA ALA A 192 -5.76 17.75 -12.88
C ALA A 192 -7.08 18.52 -12.78
N LEU A 193 -7.41 19.05 -11.60
CA LEU A 193 -8.52 19.96 -11.35
C LEU A 193 -8.43 21.27 -12.15
N ALA A 194 -7.24 21.79 -12.45
CA ALA A 194 -7.06 22.97 -13.29
C ALA A 194 -7.41 22.69 -14.78
N ARG A 195 -7.28 21.44 -15.25
CA ARG A 195 -7.71 21.06 -16.61
C ARG A 195 -9.22 20.86 -16.71
N ILE A 196 -9.85 20.40 -15.63
CA ILE A 196 -11.32 20.27 -15.55
C ILE A 196 -11.95 21.67 -15.47
N ALA A 197 -11.41 22.57 -14.64
CA ALA A 197 -11.88 23.96 -14.53
C ALA A 197 -11.72 24.79 -15.82
N GLN A 198 -10.73 24.47 -16.67
CA GLN A 198 -10.54 25.15 -17.96
C GLN A 198 -11.45 24.63 -19.08
N ARG A 199 -12.08 23.46 -18.91
CA ARG A 199 -13.06 22.91 -19.87
C ARG A 199 -14.50 23.28 -19.56
N THR A 200 -14.79 23.77 -18.36
CA THR A 200 -16.11 24.27 -17.95
C THR A 200 -16.17 25.80 -17.97
N ARG A 201 -15.72 26.43 -19.07
CA ARG A 201 -16.22 27.77 -19.38
C ARG A 201 -17.64 27.61 -19.94
N PRO A 202 -18.67 28.21 -19.33
CA PRO A 202 -20.01 28.16 -19.88
C PRO A 202 -19.98 28.85 -21.25
N MET A 203 -20.44 28.14 -22.30
CA MET A 203 -20.82 28.81 -23.55
C MET A 203 -21.92 29.81 -23.18
N GLY A 204 -21.64 31.10 -23.38
CA GLY A 204 -22.61 32.16 -23.16
C GLY A 204 -23.82 31.92 -24.05
N PHE A 205 -24.93 31.54 -23.44
CA PHE A 205 -26.23 31.58 -24.07
C PHE A 205 -26.60 33.04 -24.30
N ARG A 206 -26.59 33.47 -25.57
CA ARG A 206 -27.28 34.69 -25.97
C ARG A 206 -28.78 34.39 -25.99
N HIS A 207 -29.52 35.01 -25.08
CA HIS A 207 -30.98 35.12 -25.19
C HIS A 207 -31.35 36.02 -26.38
N PRO A 208 -32.31 35.62 -27.23
CA PRO A 208 -33.12 36.57 -27.97
C PRO A 208 -34.40 36.88 -27.19
N THR A 209 -34.58 38.17 -26.95
CA THR A 209 -35.80 38.80 -26.45
C THR A 209 -36.89 38.74 -27.52
N LEU A 210 -38.05 38.14 -27.24
CA LEU A 210 -39.32 38.54 -27.84
C LEU A 210 -40.46 38.39 -26.82
N LEU A 211 -41.31 39.41 -26.84
CA LEU A 211 -42.36 39.83 -25.90
C LEU A 211 -43.75 39.30 -26.40
N PRO A 212 -44.90 39.65 -25.78
CA PRO A 212 -45.79 38.72 -25.07
C PRO A 212 -47.12 38.44 -25.81
N THR A 213 -48.05 37.81 -25.07
CA THR A 213 -49.53 37.86 -25.13
C THR A 213 -50.19 36.53 -25.52
N LEU A 214 -50.84 35.86 -24.56
CA LEU A 214 -52.31 35.73 -24.51
C LEU A 214 -52.77 34.84 -23.34
N LEU A 215 -53.79 35.38 -22.66
CA LEU A 215 -54.71 34.76 -21.71
C LEU A 215 -55.11 33.32 -22.09
N GLY A 216 -55.33 32.49 -21.07
CA GLY A 216 -56.08 31.24 -21.19
C GLY A 216 -56.10 30.42 -19.90
N ASP A 217 -57.04 30.77 -19.02
CA ASP A 217 -57.79 29.93 -18.06
C ASP A 217 -57.13 28.73 -17.35
N LEU A 218 -57.04 28.86 -16.03
CA LEU A 218 -56.79 27.78 -15.07
C LEU A 218 -58.11 27.14 -14.62
N PRO A 219 -58.23 25.80 -14.62
CA PRO A 219 -59.10 25.10 -13.68
C PRO A 219 -58.32 24.74 -12.41
N GLN A 220 -58.94 25.04 -11.28
CA GLN A 220 -58.54 24.56 -9.95
C GLN A 220 -58.77 23.05 -9.85
N GLU A 221 -57.77 22.29 -9.39
CA GLU A 221 -58.01 20.99 -8.78
C GLU A 221 -57.35 20.91 -7.39
N THR A 222 -58.27 20.85 -6.44
CA THR A 222 -58.26 20.38 -5.06
C THR A 222 -57.18 19.38 -4.64
N LEU A 223 -56.47 19.76 -3.57
CA LEU A 223 -55.75 18.85 -2.66
C LEU A 223 -56.74 18.11 -1.74
N PRO A 224 -56.46 16.85 -1.37
CA PRO A 224 -56.96 16.29 -0.12
C PRO A 224 -55.83 16.25 0.93
N HIS A 225 -56.12 16.82 2.09
CA HIS A 225 -55.62 16.38 3.40
C HIS A 225 -56.83 15.84 4.18
N PRO A 226 -56.69 15.03 5.25
CA PRO A 226 -55.50 14.36 5.79
C PRO A 226 -55.53 12.82 5.66
#